data_AF-A0A7C7Z0H3-F1
#
_entry.id   AF-A0A7C7Z0H3-F1
#
_cell.length_a   1.000
_cell.length_b   1.000
_cell.length_c   1.000
_cell.angle_alpha   90.00
_cell.angle_beta   90.00
_cell.angle_gamma   90.00
#
_symmetry.space_group_name_H-M   'P 1'
#
loop_
_entity.id
_entity.type
_entity.pdbx_description
1 polymer ?
#
loop_
_entity_poly.entity_id
_entity_poly.type
_entity_poly.pdbx_seq_one_letter_code
_entity_poly.pdbx_strand_id
1 'polypeptide(L)'
;GLDCRPVTGEITYGLERLALFLQGVNNVFDLRWNAHFTYGDLYHQNEVEQSAYNFQQADVNTLFSHFDACESACRTLLDSELPLPAYEQVLQASHSFNLLDARRAIGVTERARYIGRVRALARGVAQGYLASRERLGFPRAGAKA
;
A
#
# COMPACT_ATOMS: atom_id res chain seq x y z
N GLY A 1 -2.84 -8.68 -13.27
CA GLY A 1 -3.32 -10.04 -12.97
C GLY A 1 -4.57 -10.40 -13.74
N LEU A 2 -5.28 -9.37 -14.20
CA LEU A 2 -6.38 -9.39 -15.16
C LEU A 2 -6.15 -8.20 -16.09
N ASP A 3 -6.57 -8.30 -17.34
CA ASP A 3 -6.44 -7.21 -18.31
C ASP A 3 -7.64 -6.26 -18.18
N CYS A 4 -7.36 -4.96 -18.02
CA CYS A 4 -8.39 -3.94 -17.93
C CYS A 4 -8.80 -3.45 -19.32
N ARG A 5 -10.11 -3.32 -19.56
CA ARG A 5 -10.67 -2.72 -20.78
C ARG A 5 -11.75 -1.71 -20.40
N PRO A 6 -11.63 -0.43 -20.79
CA PRO A 6 -10.47 0.18 -21.46
C PRO A 6 -9.21 0.20 -20.56
N VAL A 7 -8.05 0.48 -21.17
CA VAL A 7 -6.81 0.69 -20.41
C VAL A 7 -6.99 1.93 -19.53
N THR A 8 -6.69 1.78 -18.24
CA THR A 8 -6.77 2.88 -17.26
C THR A 8 -5.50 3.73 -17.32
N GLY A 9 -5.64 5.05 -17.33
CA GLY A 9 -4.53 5.98 -17.10
C GLY A 9 -4.49 6.42 -15.64
N GLU A 10 -3.31 6.36 -15.01
CA GLU A 10 -3.07 6.91 -13.67
C GLU A 10 -2.10 8.10 -13.78
N ILE A 11 -2.44 9.21 -13.12
CA ILE A 11 -1.56 10.39 -12.99
C ILE A 11 -1.29 10.59 -11.51
N THR A 12 -0.02 10.53 -11.11
CA THR A 12 0.41 10.61 -9.70
C THR A 12 1.32 11.83 -9.51
N TYR A 13 0.89 12.77 -8.67
CA TYR A 13 1.63 14.00 -8.38
C TYR A 13 2.45 13.86 -7.09
N GLY A 14 3.73 14.22 -7.14
CA GLY A 14 4.53 14.45 -5.94
C GLY A 14 4.24 15.85 -5.40
N LEU A 15 3.25 15.96 -4.51
CA LEU A 15 2.73 17.24 -4.03
C LEU A 15 3.81 18.11 -3.39
N GLU A 16 4.65 17.53 -2.54
CA GLU A 16 5.75 18.23 -1.88
C GLU A 16 6.76 18.75 -2.89
N ARG A 17 7.09 17.96 -3.92
CA ARG A 17 8.04 18.36 -4.96
C ARG A 17 7.52 19.50 -5.81
N LEU A 18 6.23 19.48 -6.16
CA LEU A 18 5.58 20.60 -6.85
C LEU A 18 5.55 21.85 -5.97
N ALA A 19 5.22 21.70 -4.69
CA ALA A 19 5.22 22.79 -3.73
C ALA A 19 6.61 23.41 -3.56
N LEU A 20 7.68 22.60 -3.55
CA LEU A 20 9.07 23.10 -3.49
C LEU A 20 9.37 24.04 -4.66
N PHE A 21 9.02 23.60 -5.86
CA PHE A 21 9.21 24.40 -7.08
C PHE A 21 8.38 25.68 -7.05
N LEU A 22 7.10 25.60 -6.68
CA LEU A 22 6.20 26.75 -6.64
C LEU A 22 6.56 27.78 -5.56
N GLN A 23 7.09 27.32 -4.42
CA GLN A 23 7.48 28.20 -3.30
C GLN A 23 8.95 28.64 -3.35
N GLY A 24 9.74 28.11 -4.29
CA GLY A 24 11.15 28.47 -4.46
C GLY A 24 12.05 28.04 -3.30
N VAL A 25 11.68 26.97 -2.57
CA VAL A 25 12.46 26.42 -1.45
C VAL A 25 13.07 25.08 -1.81
N ASN A 26 14.25 24.78 -1.23
CA ASN A 26 15.05 23.60 -1.59
C ASN A 26 14.96 22.45 -0.58
N ASN A 27 14.29 22.66 0.55
CA ASN A 27 14.12 21.69 1.62
C ASN A 27 12.63 21.53 1.91
N VAL A 28 12.17 20.27 1.99
CA VAL A 28 10.76 19.93 2.24
C VAL A 28 10.27 20.49 3.56
N PHE A 29 11.11 20.53 4.59
CA PHE A 29 10.71 21.01 5.91
C PHE A 29 10.48 22.53 5.95
N ASP A 30 11.05 23.27 5.00
CA ASP A 30 10.87 24.73 4.88
C ASP A 30 9.61 25.11 4.07
N LEU A 31 8.90 24.12 3.50
CA LEU A 31 7.65 24.36 2.78
C LEU A 31 6.62 25.00 3.70
N ARG A 32 5.97 26.08 3.27
CA ARG A 32 4.80 26.62 3.97
C ARG A 32 3.61 25.70 3.73
N TRP A 33 3.11 25.09 4.81
CA TRP A 33 1.87 24.31 4.80
C TRP A 33 0.66 25.23 4.76
N ASN A 34 0.71 26.30 5.55
CA ASN A 34 -0.27 27.39 5.55
C ASN A 34 0.39 28.73 5.94
N ALA A 35 -0.42 29.73 6.28
CA ALA A 35 0.08 31.06 6.65
C ALA A 35 0.90 31.08 7.95
N HIS A 36 0.80 30.06 8.80
CA HIS A 36 1.37 30.03 10.15
C HIS A 36 2.40 28.91 10.35
N PHE A 37 2.25 27.78 9.66
CA PHE A 37 3.06 26.58 9.86
C PHE A 37 3.79 26.15 8.59
N THR A 38 4.99 25.63 8.80
CA THR A 38 5.77 24.91 7.80
C THR A 38 5.47 23.42 7.83
N TYR A 39 5.91 22.69 6.82
CA TYR A 39 5.86 21.23 6.80
C TYR A 39 6.71 20.64 7.93
N GLY A 40 7.86 21.27 8.24
CA GLY A 40 8.72 20.89 9.36
C GLY A 40 8.00 20.93 10.71
N ASP A 41 7.21 21.98 10.96
CA ASP A 41 6.45 22.13 12.22
C ASP A 41 5.46 20.97 12.44
N LEU A 42 4.95 20.36 11.36
CA LEU A 42 3.94 19.32 11.43
C LEU A 42 4.53 17.90 11.35
N TYR A 43 5.53 17.69 10.50
CA TYR A 43 5.97 16.34 10.10
C TYR A 43 7.41 16.00 10.47
N HIS A 44 8.26 16.96 10.85
CA HIS A 44 9.66 16.64 11.14
C HIS A 44 9.80 15.63 12.29
N GLN A 45 9.05 15.82 13.38
CA GLN A 45 9.04 14.85 14.48
C GLN A 45 8.56 13.47 14.03
N ASN A 46 7.46 13.42 13.25
CA ASN A 46 6.94 12.17 12.71
C ASN A 46 7.98 11.45 11.84
N GLU A 47 8.68 12.15 10.96
CA GLU A 47 9.73 11.56 10.10
C GLU A 47 10.89 10.97 10.92
N VAL A 48 11.31 11.67 11.98
CA VAL A 48 12.37 11.19 12.89
C VAL A 48 11.92 9.93 13.62
N GLU A 49 10.73 9.94 14.22
CA GLU A 49 10.20 8.82 15.00
C GLU A 49 9.88 7.60 14.12
N GLN A 50 9.26 7.81 12.96
CA GLN A 50 8.97 6.74 12.00
C GLN A 50 10.26 6.13 11.44
N SER A 51 11.29 6.94 11.17
CA SER A 51 12.59 6.42 10.75
C SER A 51 13.23 5.56 11.84
N ALA A 52 13.21 6.02 13.10
CA ALA A 52 13.72 5.23 14.22
C ALA A 52 12.97 3.90 14.36
N TYR A 53 11.63 3.92 14.26
CA TYR A 53 10.81 2.72 14.28
C TYR A 53 11.16 1.77 13.12
N ASN A 54 11.04 2.25 11.88
CA ASN A 54 11.20 1.45 10.67
C ASN A 54 12.59 0.84 10.53
N PHE A 55 13.64 1.55 10.93
CA PHE A 55 15.02 1.10 10.74
C PHE A 55 15.64 0.43 11.95
N GLN A 56 15.10 0.61 13.15
CA GLN A 56 15.77 0.17 14.39
C GLN A 56 14.85 -0.60 15.33
N GLN A 57 13.65 -0.08 15.61
CA GLN A 57 12.82 -0.58 16.73
C GLN A 57 11.76 -1.61 16.34
N ALA A 58 11.32 -1.65 15.08
CA ALA A 58 10.26 -2.56 14.67
C ALA A 58 10.66 -4.03 14.90
N ASP A 59 9.81 -4.78 15.62
CA ASP A 59 10.04 -6.19 15.94
C ASP A 59 9.80 -7.08 14.73
N VAL A 60 10.91 -7.59 14.19
CA VAL A 60 10.95 -8.46 13.02
C VAL A 60 10.12 -9.73 13.18
N ASN A 61 10.11 -10.35 14.37
CA ASN A 61 9.39 -11.61 14.58
C ASN A 61 7.88 -11.39 14.56
N THR A 62 7.43 -10.31 15.18
CA THR A 62 6.02 -9.89 15.14
C THR A 62 5.61 -9.54 13.72
N LEU A 63 6.44 -8.81 12.96
CA LEU A 63 6.15 -8.46 11.57
C LEU A 63 6.03 -9.68 10.64
N PHE A 64 6.90 -10.70 10.80
CA PHE A 64 6.75 -11.95 10.07
C PHE A 64 5.44 -12.66 10.42
N SER A 65 5.14 -12.77 11.71
CA SER A 65 3.89 -13.39 12.19
C SER A 65 2.65 -12.65 11.68
N HIS A 66 2.71 -11.31 11.66
CA HIS A 66 1.63 -10.47 11.15
C HIS A 66 1.45 -10.63 9.64
N PHE A 67 2.54 -10.69 8.86
CA PHE A 67 2.46 -10.99 7.43
C PHE A 67 1.75 -12.32 7.17
N ASP A 68 2.16 -13.38 7.88
CA ASP A 68 1.59 -14.72 7.72
C ASP A 68 0.11 -14.77 8.15
N ALA A 69 -0.24 -14.06 9.23
CA ALA A 69 -1.63 -13.92 9.68
C ALA A 69 -2.51 -13.21 8.64
N CYS A 70 -2.05 -12.08 8.09
CA CYS A 70 -2.77 -11.36 7.02
C CYS A 70 -2.90 -12.22 5.76
N GLU A 71 -1.86 -12.97 5.36
CA GLU A 71 -1.95 -13.88 4.23
C GLU A 71 -3.01 -14.96 4.45
N SER A 72 -3.01 -15.60 5.62
CA SER A 72 -3.98 -16.64 5.98
C SER A 72 -5.42 -16.11 6.02
N ALA A 73 -5.61 -14.95 6.65
CA ALA A 73 -6.91 -14.28 6.73
C ALA A 73 -7.42 -13.88 5.34
N CYS A 74 -6.55 -13.34 4.48
CA CYS A 74 -6.88 -13.01 3.09
C CYS A 74 -7.40 -14.24 2.35
N ARG A 75 -6.75 -15.40 2.48
CA ARG A 75 -7.18 -16.64 1.81
C ARG A 75 -8.55 -17.11 2.30
N THR A 76 -8.75 -17.15 3.62
CA THR A 76 -10.04 -17.52 4.24
C THR A 76 -11.19 -16.60 3.77
N LEU A 77 -10.92 -15.30 3.67
CA LEU A 77 -11.91 -14.32 3.19
C LEU A 77 -12.22 -14.48 1.70
N LEU A 78 -11.23 -14.84 0.88
CA LEU A 78 -11.44 -15.16 -0.53
C LEU A 78 -12.29 -16.42 -0.70
N ASP A 79 -12.04 -17.47 0.10
CA ASP A 79 -12.85 -18.70 0.11
C ASP A 79 -14.31 -18.42 0.53
N SER A 80 -14.51 -17.40 1.37
CA SER A 80 -15.83 -16.92 1.79
C SER A 80 -16.48 -15.92 0.82
N GLU A 81 -15.88 -15.70 -0.36
CA GLU A 81 -16.31 -14.72 -1.36
C GLU A 81 -16.40 -13.27 -0.85
N LEU A 82 -15.51 -12.87 0.05
CA LEU A 82 -15.44 -11.52 0.64
C LEU A 82 -14.19 -10.75 0.14
N PRO A 83 -14.15 -10.34 -1.15
CA PRO A 83 -12.94 -9.76 -1.74
C PRO A 83 -12.57 -8.38 -1.18
N LEU A 84 -13.55 -7.59 -0.71
CA LEU A 84 -13.27 -6.26 -0.15
C LEU A 84 -12.52 -6.34 1.20
N PRO A 85 -13.00 -7.11 2.20
CA PRO A 85 -12.20 -7.38 3.40
C PRO A 85 -10.87 -8.08 3.10
N ALA A 86 -10.83 -8.99 2.12
CA ALA A 86 -9.59 -9.63 1.71
C ALA A 86 -8.56 -8.62 1.19
N TYR A 87 -9.00 -7.57 0.48
CA TYR A 87 -8.12 -6.50 0.01
C TYR A 87 -7.40 -5.77 1.15
N GLU A 88 -8.11 -5.48 2.24
CA GLU A 88 -7.51 -4.85 3.43
C GLU A 88 -6.36 -5.69 4.01
N GLN A 89 -6.51 -7.02 4.00
CA GLN A 89 -5.45 -7.94 4.42
C GLN A 89 -4.24 -7.90 3.48
N VAL A 90 -4.43 -7.69 2.18
CA VAL A 90 -3.33 -7.50 1.22
C VAL A 90 -2.56 -6.23 1.53
N LEU A 91 -3.25 -5.12 1.85
CA LEU A 91 -2.61 -3.86 2.21
C LEU A 91 -1.77 -4.00 3.49
N GLN A 92 -2.31 -4.67 4.52
CA GLN A 92 -1.61 -4.93 5.77
C GLN A 92 -0.39 -5.85 5.58
N ALA A 93 -0.52 -6.91 4.78
CA ALA A 93 0.60 -7.78 4.42
C ALA A 93 1.69 -7.00 3.66
N SER A 94 1.31 -6.18 2.68
CA SER A 94 2.24 -5.34 1.92
C SER A 94 2.97 -4.33 2.80
N HIS A 95 2.27 -3.72 3.76
CA HIS A 95 2.88 -2.79 4.70
C HIS A 95 3.88 -3.49 5.64
N SER A 96 3.50 -4.65 6.17
CA SER A 96 4.38 -5.48 7.01
C SER A 96 5.65 -5.89 6.27
N PHE A 97 5.51 -6.26 5.00
CA PHE A 97 6.64 -6.54 4.11
C PHE A 97 7.56 -5.33 3.96
N ASN A 98 7.03 -4.12 3.76
CA ASN A 98 7.84 -2.91 3.65
C ASN A 98 8.62 -2.62 4.94
N LEU A 99 8.03 -2.86 6.11
CA LEU A 99 8.72 -2.71 7.39
C LEU A 99 9.83 -3.76 7.57
N LEU A 100 9.57 -5.02 7.22
CA LEU A 100 10.58 -6.08 7.26
C LEU A 100 11.77 -5.76 6.32
N ASP A 101 11.48 -5.21 5.15
CA ASP A 101 12.48 -4.78 4.19
C ASP A 101 13.30 -3.58 4.71
N ALA A 102 12.65 -2.59 5.30
CA ALA A 102 13.31 -1.45 5.95
C ALA A 102 14.24 -1.89 7.10
N ARG A 103 13.80 -2.88 7.89
CA ARG A 103 14.64 -3.53 8.93
C ARG A 103 15.77 -4.38 8.37
N ARG A 104 15.87 -4.54 7.03
CA ARG A 104 16.83 -5.42 6.35
C ARG A 104 16.76 -6.86 6.85
N ALA A 105 15.59 -7.30 7.29
CA ALA A 105 15.35 -8.63 7.83
C ALA A 105 15.15 -9.70 6.75
N ILE A 106 15.04 -9.29 5.48
CA ILE A 106 14.73 -10.15 4.34
C ILE A 106 15.87 -10.03 3.32
N GLY A 107 16.46 -11.16 2.92
CA GLY A 107 17.47 -11.20 1.86
C GLY A 107 16.89 -10.95 0.46
N VAL A 108 17.73 -10.68 -0.54
CA VAL A 108 17.29 -10.38 -1.93
C VAL A 108 16.38 -11.47 -2.50
N THR A 109 16.74 -12.74 -2.32
CA THR A 109 15.94 -13.89 -2.78
C THR A 109 14.59 -13.97 -2.06
N GLU A 110 14.58 -13.70 -0.76
CA GLU A 110 13.35 -13.72 0.03
C GLU A 110 12.44 -12.54 -0.33
N ARG A 111 13.00 -11.38 -0.64
CA ARG A 111 12.24 -10.20 -1.09
C ARG A 111 11.40 -10.53 -2.32
N ALA A 112 12.00 -11.19 -3.31
CA ALA A 112 11.27 -11.65 -4.50
C ALA A 112 10.15 -12.64 -4.15
N ARG A 113 10.38 -13.55 -3.18
CA ARG A 113 9.37 -14.49 -2.67
C ARG A 113 8.19 -13.76 -2.01
N TYR A 114 8.45 -12.80 -1.14
CA TYR A 114 7.40 -12.01 -0.48
C TYR A 114 6.59 -11.16 -1.47
N ILE A 115 7.25 -10.51 -2.44
CA ILE A 115 6.56 -9.80 -3.53
C ILE A 115 5.65 -10.76 -4.31
N GLY A 116 6.12 -11.97 -4.60
CA GLY A 116 5.32 -13.02 -5.24
C GLY A 116 4.07 -13.39 -4.44
N ARG A 117 4.20 -13.56 -3.12
CA ARG A 117 3.08 -13.85 -2.20
C ARG A 117 2.04 -12.72 -2.20
N VAL A 118 2.45 -11.46 -2.00
CA VAL A 118 1.54 -10.30 -2.02
C VAL A 118 0.83 -10.18 -3.37
N ARG A 119 1.56 -10.37 -4.48
CA ARG A 119 0.98 -10.34 -5.84
C ARG A 119 -0.05 -11.45 -6.06
N ALA A 120 0.17 -12.65 -5.51
CA ALA A 120 -0.79 -13.75 -5.59
C ALA A 120 -2.10 -13.41 -4.86
N LEU A 121 -2.01 -12.82 -3.65
CA LEU A 121 -3.18 -12.38 -2.90
C LEU A 121 -3.94 -11.27 -3.64
N ALA A 122 -3.24 -10.24 -4.12
CA ALA A 122 -3.84 -9.16 -4.90
C ALA A 122 -4.55 -9.67 -6.15
N ARG A 123 -4.00 -10.70 -6.83
CA ARG A 123 -4.65 -11.36 -7.96
C ARG A 123 -5.94 -12.06 -7.56
N GLY A 124 -5.92 -12.82 -6.46
CA GLY A 124 -7.10 -13.49 -5.93
C GLY A 124 -8.21 -12.51 -5.57
N VAL A 125 -7.86 -11.40 -4.92
CA VAL A 125 -8.79 -10.30 -4.61
C VAL A 125 -9.39 -9.70 -5.89
N ALA A 126 -8.56 -9.40 -6.89
CA ALA A 126 -9.06 -8.84 -8.15
C ALA A 126 -10.04 -9.80 -8.87
N GLN A 127 -9.73 -11.09 -8.88
CA GLN A 127 -10.60 -12.13 -9.45
C GLN A 127 -11.92 -12.25 -8.67
N GLY A 128 -11.86 -12.34 -7.34
CA GLY A 128 -13.05 -12.41 -6.49
C GLY A 128 -13.92 -11.16 -6.60
N TYR A 129 -13.31 -9.98 -6.71
CA TYR A 129 -14.05 -8.74 -6.93
C TYR A 129 -14.75 -8.73 -8.29
N LEU A 130 -14.05 -9.11 -9.36
CA LEU A 130 -14.63 -9.19 -10.70
C LEU A 130 -15.83 -10.15 -10.73
N ALA A 131 -15.68 -11.36 -10.18
CA ALA A 131 -16.77 -12.34 -10.09
C ALA A 131 -17.96 -11.80 -9.27
N SER A 132 -17.70 -11.11 -8.17
CA SER A 132 -18.75 -10.44 -7.38
C SER A 132 -19.47 -9.35 -8.19
N ARG A 133 -18.78 -8.63 -9.08
CA ARG A 133 -19.42 -7.65 -9.99
C ARG A 133 -20.24 -8.31 -11.08
N GLU A 134 -19.73 -9.39 -11.66
CA GLU A 134 -20.44 -10.19 -12.65
C GLU A 134 -21.75 -10.77 -12.09
N ARG A 135 -21.73 -11.33 -10.87
CA ARG A 135 -22.94 -11.82 -10.19
C ARG A 135 -24.02 -10.77 -9.96
N LEU A 136 -23.62 -9.50 -9.82
CA LEU A 136 -24.58 -8.38 -9.71
C LEU A 136 -24.93 -7.74 -11.07
N GLY A 137 -24.50 -8.34 -12.20
CA GLY A 137 -24.75 -7.79 -13.53
C GLY A 137 -24.02 -6.48 -13.80
N PHE A 138 -22.85 -6.27 -13.21
CA PHE A 138 -22.02 -5.06 -13.34
C PHE A 138 -22.80 -3.75 -13.09
N PRO A 139 -23.32 -3.51 -11.88
CA PRO A 139 -24.22 -2.39 -11.60
C PRO A 139 -23.61 -0.98 -11.76
N ARG A 140 -22.28 -0.91 -12.00
CA ARG A 140 -21.52 0.32 -12.22
C ARG A 140 -20.90 0.41 -13.61
N ALA A 141 -20.99 -0.66 -14.42
CA ALA A 141 -20.72 -0.53 -15.83
C ALA A 141 -21.91 0.25 -16.40
N GLY A 142 -21.68 1.44 -16.95
CA GLY A 142 -22.74 2.17 -17.65
C GLY A 142 -23.38 1.28 -18.72
N ALA A 143 -24.59 1.62 -19.17
CA ALA A 143 -25.46 0.80 -20.04
C ALA A 143 -24.90 0.40 -21.43
N LYS A 144 -23.59 0.51 -21.66
CA LYS A 144 -22.85 0.02 -22.82
C LYS A 144 -21.50 -0.51 -22.34
N ALA A 145 -21.45 -1.81 -22.05
CA ALA A 145 -20.22 -2.60 -22.09
C ALA A 145 -20.36 -3.61 -23.24
#